data_AF-A0A7X6U7A9-F1
#
_entry.id   AF-A0A7X6U7A9-F1
#
_cell.length_a   1.000
_cell.length_b   1.000
_cell.length_c   1.000
_cell.angle_alpha   90.00
_cell.angle_beta   90.00
_cell.angle_gamma   90.00
#
_symmetry.space_group_name_H-M   'P 1'
#
loop_
_entity.id
_entity.type
_entity.pdbx_description
1 polymer ?
#
loop_
_entity_poly.entity_id
_entity_poly.type
_entity_poly.pdbx_seq_one_letter_code
_entity_poly.pdbx_strand_id
1 'polypeptide(L)'
;MVVCALEVRLYLPGACSLKDKRRVLRSLIDQVRHRFNVSVAETDDQDLHQSIVIGLACVSGSGEHARRSLDTVVRWIEDHCEAEVVSVTDVMPEPGFWPENRQPGPGRADPG
;
A
#
# COMPACT_ATOMS: atom_id res chain seq x y z
N MET A 1 -14.35 -9.63 -9.05
CA MET A 1 -13.50 -9.18 -7.92
C MET A 1 -12.35 -8.40 -8.52
N VAL A 2 -12.10 -7.20 -8.01
CA VAL A 2 -11.01 -6.32 -8.47
C VAL A 2 -10.15 -5.99 -7.26
N VAL A 3 -8.83 -5.92 -7.47
CA VAL A 3 -7.88 -5.42 -6.48
C VAL A 3 -7.28 -4.14 -7.03
N CYS A 4 -7.34 -3.06 -6.25
CA CYS A 4 -6.62 -1.83 -6.52
C CYS A 4 -5.53 -1.67 -5.47
N ALA A 5 -4.38 -1.14 -5.88
CA ALA A 5 -3.30 -0.80 -4.97
C ALA A 5 -2.66 0.54 -5.34
N LEU A 6 -2.22 1.28 -4.33
CA LEU A 6 -1.49 2.54 -4.47
C LEU A 6 -0.19 2.45 -3.67
N GLU A 7 0.87 3.07 -4.18
CA GLU A 7 2.04 3.44 -3.42
C GLU A 7 1.94 4.94 -3.10
N VAL A 8 2.06 5.28 -1.82
CA VAL A 8 2.06 6.67 -1.35
C VAL A 8 3.40 6.95 -0.71
N ARG A 9 4.09 7.96 -1.24
CA ARG A 9 5.35 8.46 -0.67
C ARG A 9 5.05 9.72 0.14
N LEU A 10 5.57 9.74 1.36
CA LEU A 10 5.41 10.82 2.31
C LEU A 10 6.78 11.35 2.74
N TYR A 11 6.89 12.66 2.87
CA TYR A 11 8.04 13.34 3.45
C TYR A 11 7.73 13.74 4.88
N LEU A 12 8.55 13.31 5.84
CA LEU A 12 8.40 13.61 7.26
C LEU A 12 9.53 14.56 7.71
N PRO A 13 9.37 15.88 7.55
CA PRO A 13 10.45 16.85 7.81
C PRO A 13 10.94 16.83 9.27
N GLY A 14 10.04 16.58 10.22
CA GLY A 14 10.33 16.62 11.66
C GLY A 14 11.01 15.36 12.22
N ALA A 15 11.24 14.33 11.42
CA ALA A 15 11.95 13.14 11.90
C ALA A 15 13.46 13.41 11.99
N CYS A 16 14.06 13.13 13.14
CA CYS A 16 15.51 13.22 13.36
C CYS A 16 16.15 11.83 13.53
N SER A 17 15.35 10.76 13.54
CA SER A 17 15.81 9.39 13.74
C SER A 17 14.81 8.36 13.19
N LEU A 18 15.28 7.13 12.95
CA LEU A 18 14.40 6.02 12.57
C LEU A 18 13.35 5.70 13.64
N LYS A 19 13.62 6.01 14.90
CA LYS A 19 12.66 5.82 15.99
C LYS A 19 11.48 6.79 15.86
N ASP A 20 11.75 8.04 15.48
CA ASP A 20 10.70 9.05 15.28
C ASP A 20 9.80 8.66 14.11
N LYS A 21 10.41 8.27 12.98
CA LYS A 21 9.70 7.70 11.84
C LYS A 21 8.78 6.56 12.25
N ARG A 22 9.32 5.54 12.95
CA ARG A 22 8.53 4.37 13.39
C ARG A 22 7.35 4.76 14.28
N ARG A 23 7.48 5.81 15.10
CA ARG A 23 6.37 6.31 15.92
C ARG A 23 5.23 6.86 15.06
N VAL A 24 5.57 7.76 14.13
CA VAL A 24 4.59 8.40 13.22
C VAL A 24 3.95 7.37 12.31
N LEU A 25 4.77 6.54 11.66
CA LEU A 25 4.33 5.49 10.75
C LEU A 25 3.40 4.48 11.43
N ARG A 26 3.70 4.04 12.66
CA ARG A 26 2.82 3.11 13.40
C ARG A 26 1.46 3.75 13.67
N SER A 27 1.44 4.99 14.14
CA SER A 27 0.19 5.73 14.37
C SER A 27 -0.63 5.83 13.09
N LEU A 28 0.01 6.20 11.98
CA LEU A 28 -0.63 6.32 10.67
C LEU A 28 -1.25 4.98 10.21
N ILE A 29 -0.47 3.90 10.23
CA ILE A 29 -0.91 2.56 9.86
C ILE A 29 -2.10 2.12 10.72
N ASP A 30 -2.01 2.31 12.04
CA ASP A 30 -3.06 1.91 12.96
C ASP A 30 -4.34 2.71 12.67
N GLN A 31 -4.27 4.04 12.52
CA GLN A 31 -5.44 4.86 12.21
C GLN A 31 -6.11 4.46 10.88
N VAL A 32 -5.32 4.22 9.82
CA VAL A 32 -5.84 3.80 8.52
C VAL A 32 -6.56 2.44 8.64
N ARG A 33 -5.94 1.45 9.29
CA ARG A 33 -6.54 0.12 9.49
C ARG A 33 -7.85 0.14 10.27
N HIS A 34 -7.95 1.01 11.28
CA HIS A 34 -9.15 1.09 12.10
C HIS A 34 -10.28 1.87 11.40
N ARG A 35 -9.94 2.84 10.54
CA ARG A 35 -10.92 3.74 9.92
C ARG A 35 -11.43 3.24 8.57
N PHE A 36 -10.62 2.51 7.84
CA PHE A 36 -10.90 2.14 6.45
C PHE A 36 -10.75 0.63 6.25
N ASN A 37 -11.59 0.06 5.40
CA ASN A 37 -11.51 -1.34 5.02
C ASN A 37 -10.46 -1.55 3.91
N VAL A 38 -9.20 -1.26 4.22
CA VAL A 38 -8.05 -1.37 3.30
C VAL A 38 -6.87 -2.03 4.01
N SER A 39 -6.03 -2.71 3.23
CA SER A 39 -4.71 -3.14 3.69
C SER A 39 -3.72 -1.99 3.58
N VAL A 40 -2.83 -1.86 4.57
CA VAL A 40 -1.76 -0.85 4.58
C VAL A 40 -0.48 -1.41 5.23
N ALA A 41 0.67 -1.09 4.66
CA ALA A 41 1.99 -1.44 5.17
C ALA A 41 3.07 -0.45 4.66
N GLU A 42 4.19 -0.34 5.38
CA GLU A 42 5.41 0.29 4.84
C GLU A 42 6.04 -0.66 3.83
N THR A 43 6.41 -0.15 2.65
CA THR A 43 6.88 -0.97 1.52
C THR A 43 8.28 -0.62 1.03
N ASP A 44 8.82 0.54 1.38
CA ASP A 44 10.15 0.99 0.94
C ASP A 44 10.76 2.05 1.89
N ASP A 45 12.00 2.48 1.63
CA ASP A 45 12.74 3.54 2.33
C ASP A 45 12.86 3.36 3.86
N GLN A 46 12.84 2.11 4.34
CA GLN A 46 12.85 1.78 5.78
C GLN A 46 14.04 2.36 6.55
N ASP A 47 15.19 2.55 5.88
CA ASP A 47 16.41 3.10 6.45
C ASP A 47 16.53 4.64 6.33
N LEU A 48 15.56 5.29 5.69
CA LEU A 48 15.48 6.75 5.59
C LEU A 48 14.45 7.28 6.58
N HIS A 49 14.87 8.11 7.53
CA HIS A 49 14.00 8.57 8.62
C HIS A 49 13.03 9.69 8.21
N GLN A 50 13.35 10.46 7.16
CA GLN A 50 12.46 11.51 6.63
C GLN A 50 11.61 11.05 5.43
N SER A 51 11.79 9.81 4.95
CA SER A 51 10.99 9.24 3.86
C SER A 51 10.14 8.09 4.40
N ILE A 52 8.85 8.11 4.07
CA ILE A 52 7.92 7.03 4.37
C ILE A 52 7.28 6.60 3.05
N VAL A 53 7.37 5.31 2.73
CA VAL A 53 6.66 4.74 1.58
C VAL A 53 5.67 3.71 2.11
N ILE A 54 4.38 3.94 1.88
CA ILE A 54 3.32 3.00 2.25
C ILE A 54 2.63 2.46 1.01
N GLY A 55 2.35 1.16 1.03
CA GLY A 55 1.43 0.51 0.12
C GLY A 55 0.03 0.45 0.70
N LEU A 56 -0.97 0.78 -0.11
CA LEU A 56 -2.40 0.62 0.19
C LEU A 56 -3.01 -0.37 -0.79
N ALA A 57 -3.92 -1.24 -0.32
CA ALA A 57 -4.66 -2.14 -1.21
C ALA A 57 -6.12 -2.32 -0.77
N CYS A 58 -7.02 -2.42 -1.75
CA CYS A 58 -8.45 -2.59 -1.54
C CYS A 58 -9.00 -3.65 -2.52
N VAL A 59 -9.83 -4.56 -2.01
CA VAL A 59 -10.56 -5.56 -2.81
C VAL A 59 -12.02 -5.14 -2.89
N SER A 60 -12.59 -5.12 -4.09
CA SER A 60 -14.01 -4.77 -4.29
C SER A 60 -14.67 -5.52 -5.44
N GLY A 61 -16.00 -5.39 -5.53
CA GLY A 61 -16.78 -5.85 -6.68
C GLY A 61 -16.58 -4.98 -7.92
N SER A 62 -16.20 -3.70 -7.77
CA SER A 62 -15.96 -2.77 -8.87
C SER A 62 -14.66 -1.96 -8.69
N GLY A 63 -13.98 -1.69 -9.80
CA GLY A 63 -12.73 -0.90 -9.79
C GLY A 63 -12.95 0.56 -9.37
N GLU A 64 -14.07 1.17 -9.76
CA GLU A 64 -14.41 2.54 -9.34
C GLU A 64 -14.57 2.66 -7.82
N HIS A 65 -15.26 1.71 -7.19
CA HIS A 65 -15.43 1.72 -5.74
C HIS A 65 -14.09 1.50 -5.02
N ALA A 66 -13.25 0.58 -5.52
CA ALA A 66 -11.93 0.34 -4.95
C ALA A 66 -11.03 1.58 -5.06
N ARG A 67 -10.98 2.23 -6.23
CA ARG A 67 -10.19 3.46 -6.43
C ARG A 67 -10.68 4.59 -5.55
N ARG A 68 -11.99 4.84 -5.52
CA ARG A 68 -12.59 5.86 -4.65
C ARG A 68 -12.31 5.62 -3.17
N SER A 69 -12.29 4.36 -2.73
CA SER A 69 -11.93 4.00 -1.36
C SER A 69 -10.48 4.36 -1.06
N LEU A 70 -9.54 4.02 -1.94
CA LEU A 70 -8.13 4.37 -1.79
C LEU A 70 -7.88 5.89 -1.85
N ASP A 71 -8.52 6.59 -2.78
CA ASP A 71 -8.44 8.06 -2.87
C ASP A 71 -8.92 8.75 -1.59
N THR A 72 -9.95 8.19 -0.94
CA THR A 72 -10.45 8.69 0.35
C THR A 72 -9.42 8.51 1.46
N VAL A 73 -8.68 7.41 1.45
CA VAL A 73 -7.59 7.17 2.41
C VAL A 73 -6.47 8.18 2.17
N VAL A 74 -6.05 8.39 0.92
CA VAL A 74 -4.99 9.36 0.57
C VAL A 74 -5.35 10.77 1.06
N ARG A 75 -6.55 11.26 0.74
CA ARG A 75 -7.02 12.57 1.21
C ARG A 75 -7.03 12.68 2.74
N TRP A 76 -7.45 11.61 3.41
CA TRP A 76 -7.43 11.59 4.87
C TRP A 76 -6.00 11.68 5.42
N ILE A 77 -5.03 11.03 4.79
CA ILE A 77 -3.61 11.12 5.16
C ILE A 77 -3.10 12.56 4.98
N GLU A 78 -3.42 13.21 3.86
CA GLU A 78 -3.06 14.62 3.60
C GLU A 78 -3.58 15.57 4.70
N ASP A 79 -4.81 15.33 5.18
CA ASP A 79 -5.46 16.21 6.15
C ASP A 79 -5.05 15.93 7.62
N HIS A 80 -4.53 14.75 7.95
CA HIS A 80 -4.38 14.29 9.33
C HIS A 80 -2.98 13.81 9.71
N CYS A 81 -2.04 13.69 8.76
CA CYS A 81 -0.69 13.24 9.03
C CYS A 81 0.29 14.40 9.22
N GLU A 82 1.29 14.23 10.08
CA GLU A 82 2.44 15.14 10.20
C GLU A 82 3.38 15.07 8.99
N ALA A 83 3.23 14.05 8.15
CA ALA A 83 4.01 13.85 6.93
C ALA A 83 3.27 14.40 5.70
N GLU A 84 4.02 14.98 4.78
CA GLU A 84 3.51 15.59 3.55
C GLU A 84 3.47 14.56 2.43
N VAL A 85 2.37 14.48 1.67
CA VAL A 85 2.30 13.59 0.49
C VAL A 85 3.18 14.15 -0.62
N VAL A 86 4.16 13.35 -1.05
CA VAL A 86 5.09 13.68 -2.14
C VAL A 86 4.58 13.14 -3.47
N SER A 87 4.10 11.89 -3.48
CA SER A 87 3.59 11.26 -4.68
C SER A 87 2.62 10.13 -4.36
N VAL A 88 1.67 9.92 -5.26
CA VAL A 88 0.73 8.80 -5.24
C VAL A 88 0.80 8.10 -6.58
N THR A 89 1.11 6.81 -6.58
CA THR A 89 1.28 6.03 -7.80
C THR A 89 0.33 4.84 -7.78
N ASP A 90 -0.46 4.66 -8.84
CA ASP A 90 -1.24 3.45 -9.03
C ASP A 90 -0.28 2.25 -9.21
N VAL A 91 -0.38 1.27 -8.33
CA VAL A 91 0.33 -0.01 -8.46
C VAL A 91 -0.58 -0.96 -9.23
N MET A 92 -0.94 -0.54 -10.45
CA MET A 92 -1.54 -1.43 -11.42
C MET A 92 -0.39 -2.09 -12.17
N PRO A 93 -0.27 -3.41 -12.12
CA PRO A 93 0.68 -4.03 -13.00
C PRO A 93 0.09 -4.00 -14.42
N GLU A 94 0.94 -3.84 -15.44
CA GLU A 94 0.54 -3.82 -16.85
C GLU A 94 -0.45 -4.96 -17.16
N PRO A 95 -1.45 -4.74 -18.04
CA PRO A 95 -2.35 -5.80 -18.47
C PRO A 95 -1.55 -7.07 -18.86
N GLY A 96 -1.72 -8.16 -18.11
CA GLY A 96 -1.02 -9.44 -18.32
C GLY A 96 0.11 -9.78 -17.34
N PHE A 97 0.42 -8.92 -16.36
CA PHE A 97 1.43 -9.22 -15.33
C PHE A 97 0.95 -10.19 -14.25
N TRP A 98 -0.35 -10.25 -13.97
CA TRP A 98 -0.90 -11.32 -13.13
C TRP A 98 -0.74 -12.65 -13.87
N PRO A 99 -0.03 -13.65 -13.32
CA PRO A 99 0.01 -14.97 -13.91
C PRO A 99 -1.35 -15.64 -13.68
N GLU A 100 -2.32 -15.31 -14.52
CA GLU A 100 -3.68 -15.91 -14.54
C GLU A 100 -3.63 -17.43 -14.79
N ASN A 101 -2.45 -18.01 -15.05
CA ASN A 101 -2.30 -19.44 -15.32
C ASN A 101 -0.93 -19.98 -14.89
N ARG A 102 -0.69 -20.16 -13.58
CA ARG A 102 0.11 -21.33 -13.17
C ARG A 102 -0.77 -22.56 -13.41
N GLN A 103 -0.66 -23.15 -14.60
CA GLN A 103 -0.99 -24.56 -14.73
C GLN A 103 -0.23 -25.31 -13.62
N PRO A 104 -0.85 -26.24 -12.88
CA PRO A 104 -0.05 -27.16 -12.07
C PRO A 104 0.97 -27.76 -13.02
N GLY A 105 2.27 -27.59 -12.70
CA GLY A 105 3.34 -28.18 -13.49
C GLY A 105 3.04 -29.67 -13.70
N PRO A 106 3.47 -30.27 -14.82
CA PRO A 106 3.11 -31.65 -15.15
C PRO A 106 3.40 -32.50 -13.92
N GLY A 107 2.33 -33.09 -13.36
CA GLY A 107 2.44 -33.93 -12.19
C GLY A 107 3.59 -34.89 -12.40
N ARG A 108 4.48 -34.99 -11.41
CA ARG A 108 5.42 -36.11 -11.38
C ARG A 108 4.56 -37.36 -11.49
N ALA A 109 4.59 -37.99 -12.66
CA ALA A 109 4.15 -39.36 -12.80
C ALA A 109 5.02 -40.16 -11.83
N ASP A 110 4.37 -40.73 -10.82
CA ASP A 110 4.97 -41.68 -9.92
C ASP A 110 5.37 -42.90 -10.77
N PRO A 111 6.66 -43.25 -10.90
CA PRO A 111 7.03 -44.47 -11.58
C PRO A 111 6.81 -45.62 -10.59
N GLY A 112 5.81 -46.45 -10.89
CA GLY A 112 5.77 -47.83 -10.39
C GLY A 112 6.93 -48.67 -10.91
#